data_AF-A0A6P0LUW0-F1
#
_entry.id   AF-A0A6P0LUW0-F1
#
_cell.length_a   1.000
_cell.length_b   1.000
_cell.length_c   1.000
_cell.angle_alpha   90.00
_cell.angle_beta   90.00
_cell.angle_gamma   90.00
#
_symmetry.space_group_name_H-M   'P 1'
#
loop_
_entity.id
_entity.type
_entity.pdbx_description
1 polymer ?
#
loop_
_entity_poly.entity_id
_entity_poly.type
_entity_poly.pdbx_seq_one_letter_code
_entity_poly.pdbx_strand_id
1 'polypeptide(L)'
;MATFEDLGTFTGNSIIRNGELRILDRTDVFKFSVSNNSQINLNLYNISAGDDANLRLYQDTNNNGILDFGDQQVASSLQGGNADDVINYSATSGTYFAQVIRYALGSNGIVSYDLELSGTTTTTGTTATSKPNTYQPFNPNEVFSLNSNPDADHIIYLDFDGHTTTGTDWNEEFGSAIVTPAYDTDGDTSNFSTAEKETIWRIWQRVAEDFSPFNVNVTTAQPSDDQLKKTSGSDSQWGIRVVIGGDGSWYKPGTVGVAYMDSFNWDSDTPTFVFSEQYNGSEKEVAETISHEVGHTLGLEHDGNFTNHYYSGHGSGPTGWAPIMGNSDFKDLTQWSQGEYTGASNQEDDLDIITGQNGFGYRLDDYSNWRTDAAALSINDGQVENYGIIEQNNDIDWFEFNSTTGDIALDIEPFERGANLDILARLYNASGQLISSSNPIGSLSASFNVDLDPGQYYLSVEGTGQGNLVTGYSDYGSLGQYSITGTIA
;
A
#
# COMPACT_ATOMS: atom_id res chain seq x y z
N MET A 1 -43.50 -5.30 -8.74
CA MET A 1 -42.21 -4.61 -8.88
C MET A 1 -42.20 -3.54 -7.82
N ALA A 2 -41.26 -3.59 -6.87
CA ALA A 2 -41.05 -2.46 -5.97
C ALA A 2 -40.64 -1.27 -6.85
N THR A 3 -41.34 -0.17 -6.76
CA THR A 3 -40.93 1.09 -7.39
C THR A 3 -39.78 1.63 -6.56
N PHE A 4 -38.61 1.81 -7.19
CA PHE A 4 -37.49 2.48 -6.55
C PHE A 4 -37.37 3.91 -7.09
N GLU A 5 -36.85 4.81 -6.28
CA GLU A 5 -36.33 6.09 -6.73
C GLU A 5 -34.86 5.93 -7.11
N ASP A 6 -34.48 6.43 -8.29
CA ASP A 6 -33.08 6.41 -8.74
C ASP A 6 -32.40 7.72 -8.32
N LEU A 7 -31.39 7.62 -7.46
CA LEU A 7 -30.58 8.74 -7.00
C LEU A 7 -29.43 9.07 -7.97
N GLY A 8 -29.21 8.22 -8.98
CA GLY A 8 -28.11 8.32 -9.93
C GLY A 8 -26.78 7.83 -9.35
N THR A 9 -25.69 8.25 -10.00
CA THR A 9 -24.33 7.94 -9.56
C THR A 9 -23.95 8.81 -8.36
N PHE A 10 -23.52 8.19 -7.27
CA PHE A 10 -22.96 8.87 -6.13
C PHE A 10 -21.60 9.48 -6.51
N THR A 11 -21.47 10.79 -6.35
CA THR A 11 -20.27 11.58 -6.72
C THR A 11 -19.57 12.21 -5.53
N GLY A 12 -19.90 11.81 -4.29
CA GLY A 12 -19.32 12.34 -3.05
C GLY A 12 -20.10 13.52 -2.47
N ASN A 13 -20.98 14.15 -3.27
CA ASN A 13 -21.91 15.14 -2.75
C ASN A 13 -23.05 14.45 -1.99
N SER A 14 -23.40 15.01 -0.82
CA SER A 14 -24.54 14.52 -0.05
C SER A 14 -25.84 14.61 -0.86
N ILE A 15 -26.57 13.49 -0.91
CA ILE A 15 -27.88 13.37 -1.52
C ILE A 15 -28.89 13.12 -0.40
N ILE A 16 -29.80 14.06 -0.18
CA ILE A 16 -30.84 13.96 0.84
C ILE A 16 -32.19 13.68 0.17
N ARG A 17 -32.98 12.77 0.75
CA ARG A 17 -34.36 12.47 0.36
C ARG A 17 -35.26 12.42 1.58
N ASN A 18 -36.39 13.11 1.51
CA ASN A 18 -37.44 13.01 2.50
C ASN A 18 -38.43 11.93 2.05
N GLY A 19 -38.85 11.05 2.96
CA GLY A 19 -39.78 9.96 2.65
C GLY A 19 -40.91 9.81 3.66
N GLU A 20 -41.92 9.03 3.26
CA GLU A 20 -43.10 8.72 4.08
C GLU A 20 -43.51 7.25 3.91
N LEU A 21 -43.41 6.45 4.96
CA LEU A 21 -43.91 5.07 4.95
C LEU A 21 -45.35 5.01 5.48
N ARG A 22 -46.20 4.22 4.83
CA ARG A 22 -47.61 4.02 5.19
C ARG A 22 -47.88 2.57 5.53
N ILE A 23 -49.04 2.30 6.14
CA ILE A 23 -49.43 0.92 6.54
C ILE A 23 -49.48 -0.04 5.33
N LEU A 24 -49.90 0.46 4.17
CA LEU A 24 -49.99 -0.32 2.93
C LEU A 24 -48.76 -0.18 2.03
N ASP A 25 -47.87 0.77 2.35
CA ASP A 25 -46.65 1.07 1.60
C ASP A 25 -45.49 1.17 2.59
N ARG A 26 -44.97 0.01 2.97
CA ARG A 26 -44.11 -0.14 4.16
C ARG A 26 -42.63 0.03 3.86
N THR A 27 -42.28 0.27 2.60
CA THR A 27 -40.90 0.23 2.15
C THR A 27 -40.67 1.20 1.01
N ASP A 28 -39.67 2.06 1.21
CA ASP A 28 -39.09 2.85 0.14
C ASP A 28 -37.74 2.23 -0.25
N VAL A 29 -37.44 2.24 -1.55
CA VAL A 29 -36.16 1.74 -2.08
C VAL A 29 -35.52 2.83 -2.92
N PHE A 30 -34.26 3.12 -2.62
CA PHE A 30 -33.45 4.09 -3.33
C PHE A 30 -32.32 3.37 -4.02
N LYS A 31 -32.29 3.44 -5.35
CA LYS A 31 -31.22 2.91 -6.19
C LYS A 31 -30.15 3.98 -6.34
N PHE A 32 -28.90 3.60 -6.23
CA PHE A 32 -27.76 4.44 -6.59
C PHE A 32 -26.63 3.58 -7.14
N SER A 33 -25.78 4.19 -7.96
CA SER A 33 -24.55 3.54 -8.42
C SER A 33 -23.34 4.21 -7.80
N VAL A 34 -22.35 3.40 -7.47
CA VAL A 34 -21.03 3.84 -7.03
C VAL A 34 -20.09 3.53 -8.19
N SER A 35 -19.46 4.55 -8.77
CA SER A 35 -18.58 4.35 -9.94
C SER A 35 -17.23 3.75 -9.56
N ASN A 36 -16.75 4.03 -8.35
CA ASN A 36 -15.43 3.63 -7.84
C ASN A 36 -15.53 3.23 -6.38
N ASN A 37 -14.57 2.47 -5.87
CA ASN A 37 -14.53 2.14 -4.44
C ASN A 37 -14.67 3.42 -3.61
N SER A 38 -15.71 3.50 -2.79
CA SER A 38 -16.10 4.72 -2.08
C SER A 38 -16.52 4.37 -0.66
N GLN A 39 -16.13 5.20 0.31
CA GLN A 39 -16.70 5.12 1.64
C GLN A 39 -18.04 5.84 1.61
N ILE A 40 -19.13 5.08 1.72
CA ILE A 40 -20.48 5.64 1.78
C ILE A 40 -21.01 5.62 3.22
N ASN A 41 -21.80 6.63 3.54
CA ASN A 41 -22.55 6.78 4.76
C ASN A 41 -24.02 6.99 4.41
N LEU A 42 -24.86 6.02 4.75
CA LEU A 42 -26.30 6.15 4.72
C LEU A 42 -26.80 6.48 6.13
N ASN A 43 -27.38 7.66 6.28
CA ASN A 43 -27.94 8.14 7.53
C ASN A 43 -29.46 8.30 7.37
N LEU A 44 -30.22 7.54 8.13
CA LEU A 44 -31.67 7.65 8.23
C LEU A 44 -32.01 8.35 9.55
N TYR A 45 -32.51 9.58 9.47
CA TYR A 45 -32.71 10.46 10.61
C TYR A 45 -34.02 11.23 10.49
N ASN A 46 -34.33 12.06 11.49
CA ASN A 46 -35.59 12.82 11.57
C ASN A 46 -36.84 11.92 11.48
N ILE A 47 -36.74 10.68 11.98
CA ILE A 47 -37.87 9.75 12.05
C ILE A 47 -38.96 10.37 12.93
N SER A 48 -40.22 10.34 12.46
CA SER A 48 -41.35 10.93 13.18
C SER A 48 -41.43 10.42 14.62
N ALA A 49 -41.70 11.33 15.55
CA ALA A 49 -41.65 11.04 16.98
C ALA A 49 -42.60 9.88 17.35
N GLY A 50 -42.02 8.84 17.97
CA GLY A 50 -42.76 7.64 18.36
C GLY A 50 -42.92 6.60 17.24
N ASP A 51 -42.35 6.82 16.06
CA ASP A 51 -42.25 5.82 14.99
C ASP A 51 -40.89 5.13 14.98
N ASP A 52 -40.76 4.11 14.13
CA ASP A 52 -39.58 3.24 13.98
C ASP A 52 -39.48 2.77 12.51
N ALA A 53 -38.32 3.00 11.91
CA ALA A 53 -37.96 2.57 10.57
C ALA A 53 -36.52 2.08 10.56
N ASN A 54 -36.25 0.98 9.86
CA ASN A 54 -34.94 0.38 9.74
C ASN A 54 -34.32 0.67 8.39
N LEU A 55 -32.98 0.61 8.31
CA LEU A 55 -32.22 0.80 7.09
C LEU A 55 -31.47 -0.48 6.69
N ARG A 56 -31.53 -0.85 5.41
CA ARG A 56 -30.75 -1.95 4.83
C ARG A 56 -30.06 -1.51 3.54
N LEU A 57 -28.90 -2.07 3.28
CA LEU A 57 -28.15 -1.86 2.05
C LEU A 57 -27.97 -3.20 1.33
N TYR A 58 -28.29 -3.22 0.03
CA TYR A 58 -28.10 -4.36 -0.85
C TYR A 58 -27.19 -3.98 -2.02
N GLN A 59 -26.37 -4.92 -2.47
CA GLN A 59 -25.59 -4.84 -3.70
C GLN A 59 -26.30 -5.65 -4.79
N ASP A 60 -26.46 -5.05 -5.97
CA ASP A 60 -27.03 -5.68 -7.17
C ASP A 60 -26.03 -6.66 -7.78
N THR A 61 -25.88 -7.83 -7.16
CA THR A 61 -24.84 -8.81 -7.54
C THR A 61 -25.15 -9.52 -8.86
N ASN A 62 -26.41 -9.49 -9.32
CA ASN A 62 -26.81 -10.10 -10.59
C ASN A 62 -26.88 -9.07 -11.75
N ASN A 63 -26.64 -7.78 -11.47
CA ASN A 63 -26.63 -6.66 -12.40
C ASN A 63 -27.92 -6.49 -13.21
N ASN A 64 -29.07 -6.85 -12.65
CA ASN A 64 -30.35 -6.76 -13.35
C ASN A 64 -31.08 -5.43 -13.09
N GLY A 65 -30.56 -4.59 -12.20
CA GLY A 65 -31.06 -3.26 -11.91
C GLY A 65 -32.37 -3.22 -11.12
N ILE A 66 -32.81 -4.34 -10.54
CA ILE A 66 -34.01 -4.46 -9.72
C ILE A 66 -33.69 -5.15 -8.38
N LEU A 67 -34.23 -4.64 -7.26
CA LEU A 67 -34.06 -5.30 -5.96
C LEU A 67 -34.82 -6.64 -5.91
N ASP A 68 -34.13 -7.77 -5.92
CA ASP A 68 -34.69 -9.13 -5.86
C ASP A 68 -33.84 -10.16 -5.08
N PHE A 69 -34.11 -11.46 -5.26
CA PHE A 69 -33.44 -12.54 -4.52
C PHE A 69 -32.01 -12.81 -4.96
N GLY A 70 -31.59 -12.30 -6.12
CA GLY A 70 -30.22 -12.41 -6.60
C GLY A 70 -29.29 -11.29 -6.11
N ASP A 71 -29.78 -10.40 -5.25
CA ASP A 71 -29.02 -9.31 -4.64
C ASP A 71 -28.58 -9.66 -3.22
N GLN A 72 -27.38 -9.22 -2.86
CA GLN A 72 -26.80 -9.49 -1.56
C GLN A 72 -27.09 -8.34 -0.59
N GLN A 73 -27.68 -8.63 0.57
CA GLN A 73 -27.73 -7.66 1.68
C GLN A 73 -26.32 -7.54 2.27
N VAL A 74 -25.68 -6.38 2.11
CA VAL A 74 -24.30 -6.15 2.53
C VAL A 74 -24.20 -5.44 3.89
N ALA A 75 -25.23 -4.69 4.29
CA ALA A 75 -25.29 -4.05 5.60
C ALA A 75 -26.72 -3.76 6.06
N SER A 76 -26.91 -3.51 7.35
CA SER A 76 -28.18 -3.04 7.93
C SER A 76 -27.99 -2.37 9.27
N SER A 77 -28.87 -1.40 9.59
CA SER A 77 -29.05 -0.83 10.92
C SER A 77 -30.52 -1.01 11.34
N LEU A 78 -30.73 -1.41 12.59
CA LEU A 78 -32.03 -1.79 13.15
C LEU A 78 -32.30 -1.11 14.51
N GLN A 79 -31.92 0.15 14.65
CA GLN A 79 -32.10 0.89 15.91
C GLN A 79 -33.59 1.05 16.23
N GLY A 80 -33.95 0.82 17.49
CA GLY A 80 -35.36 0.84 17.89
C GLY A 80 -35.89 2.25 18.15
N GLY A 81 -37.18 2.46 17.87
CA GLY A 81 -37.85 3.74 18.08
C GLY A 81 -37.42 4.80 17.08
N ASN A 82 -37.38 6.07 17.49
CA ASN A 82 -37.07 7.20 16.59
C ASN A 82 -35.56 7.56 16.59
N ALA A 83 -34.69 6.60 16.90
CA ALA A 83 -33.25 6.78 16.84
C ALA A 83 -32.76 6.75 15.39
N ASP A 84 -31.68 7.48 15.09
CA ASP A 84 -31.11 7.49 13.75
C ASP A 84 -30.47 6.12 13.42
N ASP A 85 -30.68 5.65 12.20
CA ASP A 85 -30.05 4.44 11.66
C ASP A 85 -28.92 4.82 10.71
N VAL A 86 -27.71 4.38 11.03
CA VAL A 86 -26.50 4.75 10.29
C VAL A 86 -25.80 3.49 9.75
N ILE A 87 -25.50 3.50 8.46
CA ILE A 87 -24.67 2.49 7.80
C ILE A 87 -23.45 3.20 7.20
N ASN A 88 -22.28 2.91 7.74
CA ASN A 88 -21.00 3.23 7.10
C ASN A 88 -20.51 1.97 6.38
N TYR A 89 -20.24 2.08 5.08
CA TYR A 89 -19.90 0.93 4.25
C TYR A 89 -18.86 1.30 3.19
N SER A 90 -17.83 0.47 3.04
CA SER A 90 -16.85 0.57 1.96
C SER A 90 -17.44 -0.10 0.72
N ALA A 91 -18.11 0.70 -0.12
CA ALA A 91 -18.77 0.22 -1.32
C ALA A 91 -17.74 0.03 -2.44
N THR A 92 -17.69 -1.16 -3.05
CA THR A 92 -17.01 -1.35 -4.34
C THR A 92 -17.81 -0.70 -5.46
N SER A 93 -17.20 -0.49 -6.63
CA SER A 93 -17.95 -0.10 -7.83
C SER A 93 -19.13 -1.05 -8.09
N GLY A 94 -20.28 -0.50 -8.44
CA GLY A 94 -21.50 -1.27 -8.69
C GLY A 94 -22.79 -0.53 -8.37
N THR A 95 -23.91 -1.24 -8.55
CA THR A 95 -25.25 -0.74 -8.22
C THR A 95 -25.66 -1.22 -6.83
N TYR A 96 -26.26 -0.33 -6.06
CA TYR A 96 -26.75 -0.60 -4.71
C TYR A 96 -28.20 -0.13 -4.53
N PHE A 97 -28.85 -0.74 -3.55
CA PHE A 97 -30.19 -0.36 -3.10
C PHE A 97 -30.18 -0.09 -1.60
N ALA A 98 -30.51 1.15 -1.21
CA ALA A 98 -30.86 1.47 0.16
C ALA A 98 -32.36 1.23 0.35
N GLN A 99 -32.71 0.40 1.31
CA GLN A 99 -34.09 0.03 1.62
C GLN A 99 -34.46 0.53 3.01
N VAL A 100 -35.43 1.44 3.07
CA VAL A 100 -36.00 1.94 4.33
C VAL A 100 -37.28 1.16 4.62
N ILE A 101 -37.37 0.50 5.77
CA ILE A 101 -38.47 -0.42 6.09
C ILE A 101 -39.15 -0.02 7.39
N ARG A 102 -40.47 0.09 7.36
CA ARG A 102 -41.28 0.29 8.56
C ARG A 102 -41.25 -0.96 9.45
N TYR A 103 -40.67 -0.85 10.66
CA TYR A 103 -40.52 -1.98 11.58
C TYR A 103 -41.75 -2.21 12.47
N ALA A 104 -42.19 -1.26 13.30
CA ALA A 104 -43.26 -1.52 14.28
C ALA A 104 -44.07 -0.30 14.81
N LEU A 105 -45.16 -0.63 15.52
CA LEU A 105 -46.41 0.12 15.70
C LEU A 105 -46.41 1.14 16.86
N GLY A 106 -45.96 2.37 16.59
CA GLY A 106 -46.23 3.54 17.44
C GLY A 106 -47.25 4.54 16.86
N SER A 107 -47.30 4.74 15.53
CA SER A 107 -48.29 5.63 14.91
C SER A 107 -49.38 4.92 14.07
N ASN A 108 -50.56 5.53 14.08
CA ASN A 108 -51.77 5.16 13.33
C ASN A 108 -51.81 5.75 11.91
N GLY A 109 -50.68 6.13 11.31
CA GLY A 109 -50.73 6.84 10.02
C GLY A 109 -49.50 6.68 9.14
N ILE A 110 -48.47 7.49 9.40
CA ILE A 110 -47.38 7.80 8.46
C ILE A 110 -46.08 7.91 9.25
N VAL A 111 -45.02 7.24 8.80
CA VAL A 111 -43.64 7.41 9.32
C VAL A 111 -42.91 8.34 8.37
N SER A 112 -42.59 9.56 8.80
CA SER A 112 -41.76 10.48 7.99
C SER A 112 -40.30 10.35 8.39
N TYR A 113 -39.38 10.48 7.44
CA TYR A 113 -37.93 10.40 7.67
C TYR A 113 -37.14 11.20 6.63
N ASP A 114 -35.87 11.44 6.94
CA ASP A 114 -34.85 11.91 6.01
C ASP A 114 -33.80 10.81 5.82
N LEU A 115 -33.52 10.46 4.55
CA LEU A 115 -32.40 9.60 4.17
C LEU A 115 -31.32 10.47 3.52
N GLU A 116 -30.13 10.46 4.09
CA GLU A 116 -28.94 11.06 3.51
C GLU A 116 -27.97 9.97 3.05
N LEU A 117 -27.60 10.02 1.77
CA LEU A 117 -26.42 9.34 1.24
C LEU A 117 -25.29 10.36 1.16
N SER A 118 -24.27 10.18 1.99
CA SER A 118 -23.05 10.99 2.01
C SER A 118 -21.84 10.08 1.98
N GLY A 119 -20.63 10.64 1.94
CA GLY A 119 -19.40 9.86 1.86
C GLY A 119 -18.35 10.52 0.99
N THR A 120 -17.18 9.93 0.96
CA THR A 120 -16.08 10.33 0.07
C THR A 120 -16.05 9.39 -1.11
N THR A 121 -16.24 9.93 -2.30
CA THR A 121 -15.89 9.21 -3.52
C THR A 121 -14.38 9.28 -3.68
N THR A 122 -13.74 8.13 -3.90
CA THR A 122 -12.45 8.10 -4.57
C THR A 122 -12.76 8.45 -6.03
N THR A 123 -12.70 9.73 -6.38
CA THR A 123 -12.93 10.19 -7.74
C THR A 123 -11.78 9.73 -8.64
N THR A 124 -11.92 8.62 -9.37
CA THR A 124 -11.23 8.47 -10.66
C THR A 124 -12.01 9.29 -11.69
N GLY A 125 -11.61 10.54 -11.77
CA GLY A 125 -11.99 11.51 -12.78
C GLY A 125 -10.89 12.55 -12.73
N THR A 126 -9.86 12.35 -13.56
CA THR A 126 -8.52 12.96 -13.46
C THR A 126 -7.79 12.66 -12.14
N THR A 127 -7.30 11.42 -11.99
CA THR A 127 -6.12 11.19 -11.15
C THR A 127 -4.98 11.91 -11.87
N ALA A 128 -4.67 13.15 -11.45
CA ALA A 128 -3.28 13.52 -11.46
C ALA A 128 -2.61 12.45 -10.59
N THR A 129 -1.85 11.55 -11.22
CA THR A 129 -0.99 10.60 -10.53
C THR A 129 -0.14 11.41 -9.57
N SER A 130 -0.47 11.38 -8.27
CA SER A 130 0.37 12.08 -7.31
C SER A 130 1.66 11.29 -7.24
N LYS A 131 2.70 11.85 -7.85
CA LYS A 131 4.07 11.39 -7.73
C LYS A 131 4.34 10.93 -6.27
N PRO A 132 4.68 9.65 -6.03
CA PRO A 132 4.87 9.15 -4.69
C PRO A 132 5.90 9.98 -3.91
N ASN A 133 5.72 10.09 -2.60
CA ASN A 133 6.58 10.94 -1.75
C ASN A 133 8.06 10.55 -1.79
N THR A 134 8.35 9.30 -2.10
CA THR A 134 9.69 8.73 -2.32
C THR A 134 10.44 9.39 -3.48
N TYR A 135 9.75 9.98 -4.46
CA TYR A 135 10.36 10.69 -5.58
C TYR A 135 10.56 12.20 -5.31
N GLN A 136 10.27 12.69 -4.09
CA GLN A 136 10.53 14.09 -3.76
C GLN A 136 12.04 14.36 -3.77
N PRO A 137 12.49 15.50 -4.34
CA PRO A 137 13.91 15.82 -4.41
C PRO A 137 14.48 16.04 -3.00
N PHE A 138 15.77 15.75 -2.84
CA PHE A 138 16.45 15.98 -1.56
C PHE A 138 16.29 17.41 -1.05
N ASN A 139 15.81 17.53 0.19
CA ASN A 139 15.79 18.77 0.95
C ASN A 139 16.36 18.53 2.36
N PRO A 140 17.53 19.10 2.71
CA PRO A 140 18.18 18.87 4.00
C PRO A 140 17.38 19.40 5.20
N ASN A 141 16.35 20.21 4.99
CA ASN A 141 15.48 20.70 6.07
C ASN A 141 14.28 19.79 6.33
N GLU A 142 14.00 18.84 5.45
CA GLU A 142 12.83 17.96 5.51
C GLU A 142 13.20 16.50 5.80
N VAL A 143 14.50 16.19 5.90
CA VAL A 143 15.01 14.82 6.07
C VAL A 143 14.50 14.11 7.33
N PHE A 144 14.09 14.85 8.37
CA PHE A 144 13.48 14.32 9.60
C PHE A 144 11.95 14.50 9.61
N SER A 145 11.34 14.57 8.42
CA SER A 145 9.90 14.68 8.21
C SER A 145 9.41 13.89 6.99
N LEU A 146 10.21 12.94 6.51
CA LEU A 146 9.91 12.13 5.33
C LEU A 146 8.85 11.09 5.69
N ASN A 147 7.91 10.82 4.78
CA ASN A 147 6.82 9.85 4.97
C ASN A 147 6.50 9.16 3.65
N SER A 148 6.58 7.82 3.59
CA SER A 148 6.27 7.06 2.37
C SER A 148 4.77 6.86 2.17
N ASN A 149 4.02 6.73 3.26
CA ASN A 149 2.58 6.53 3.27
C ASN A 149 1.94 7.21 4.51
N PRO A 150 1.85 8.55 4.52
CA PRO A 150 1.46 9.30 5.73
C PRO A 150 0.06 8.99 6.27
N ASP A 151 -0.80 8.39 5.45
CA ASP A 151 -2.17 8.01 5.84
C ASP A 151 -2.26 6.57 6.38
N ALA A 152 -1.15 5.82 6.41
CA ALA A 152 -1.15 4.49 7.01
C ALA A 152 -1.25 4.57 8.53
N ASP A 153 -2.06 3.68 9.10
CA ASP A 153 -2.21 3.54 10.54
C ASP A 153 -0.97 2.92 11.22
N HIS A 154 -0.12 2.24 10.44
CA HIS A 154 1.04 1.51 10.95
C HIS A 154 2.36 2.17 10.54
N ILE A 155 3.37 2.13 11.42
CA ILE A 155 4.60 2.93 11.25
C ILE A 155 5.87 2.07 11.36
N ILE A 156 6.82 2.31 10.46
CA ILE A 156 8.23 1.98 10.61
C ILE A 156 8.98 3.30 10.76
N TYR A 157 9.39 3.61 11.99
CA TYR A 157 10.10 4.85 12.28
C TYR A 157 11.61 4.63 12.24
N LEU A 158 12.28 5.33 11.34
CA LEU A 158 13.74 5.34 11.20
C LEU A 158 14.32 6.42 12.10
N ASP A 159 14.74 6.02 13.29
CA ASP A 159 15.33 6.87 14.33
C ASP A 159 16.84 6.98 14.11
N PHE A 160 17.24 8.09 13.46
CA PHE A 160 18.64 8.42 13.23
C PHE A 160 19.20 9.39 14.29
N ASP A 161 18.35 10.05 15.09
CA ASP A 161 18.77 11.16 15.97
C ASP A 161 19.34 10.70 17.33
N GLY A 162 19.30 9.39 17.56
CA GLY A 162 19.92 8.73 18.70
C GLY A 162 18.89 8.46 19.78
N HIS A 163 18.96 7.28 20.38
CA HIS A 163 17.93 6.80 21.27
C HIS A 163 18.49 6.22 22.57
N THR A 164 17.77 6.44 23.67
CA THR A 164 18.06 5.78 24.95
C THR A 164 16.96 4.77 25.26
N THR A 165 17.22 3.51 24.94
CA THR A 165 16.27 2.42 25.14
C THR A 165 16.19 2.06 26.62
N THR A 166 14.99 2.14 27.19
CA THR A 166 14.71 1.78 28.59
C THR A 166 13.34 1.12 28.72
N GLY A 167 13.20 0.21 29.70
CA GLY A 167 11.89 -0.40 30.01
C GLY A 167 11.39 -1.41 28.97
N THR A 168 12.31 -2.02 28.20
CA THR A 168 12.03 -3.02 27.16
C THR A 168 12.69 -4.35 27.50
N ASP A 169 12.35 -5.42 26.78
CA ASP A 169 13.00 -6.74 26.91
C ASP A 169 14.53 -6.67 26.74
N TRP A 170 15.04 -5.73 25.92
CA TRP A 170 16.49 -5.48 25.82
C TRP A 170 17.12 -5.11 27.16
N ASN A 171 16.43 -4.30 27.96
CA ASN A 171 16.95 -3.87 29.26
C ASN A 171 16.83 -4.96 30.31
N GLU A 172 15.88 -5.89 30.15
CA GLU A 172 15.79 -7.07 31.01
C GLU A 172 16.95 -8.04 30.78
N GLU A 173 17.34 -8.24 29.52
CA GLU A 173 18.44 -9.15 29.16
C GLU A 173 19.83 -8.53 29.37
N PHE A 174 20.05 -7.30 28.88
CA PHE A 174 21.37 -6.67 28.85
C PHE A 174 21.63 -5.69 30.01
N GLY A 175 20.59 -5.38 30.79
CA GLY A 175 20.67 -4.48 31.94
C GLY A 175 20.90 -3.01 31.57
N SER A 176 20.68 -2.09 32.51
CA SER A 176 20.85 -0.64 32.34
C SER A 176 20.16 -0.03 31.10
N ALA A 177 20.32 1.27 30.88
CA ALA A 177 19.83 1.93 29.67
C ALA A 177 20.81 1.69 28.52
N ILE A 178 20.30 1.32 27.34
CA ILE A 178 21.11 1.19 26.13
C ILE A 178 21.08 2.55 25.43
N VAL A 179 22.24 3.17 25.27
CA VAL A 179 22.39 4.48 24.63
C VAL A 179 22.99 4.27 23.24
N THR A 180 22.19 4.53 22.22
CA THR A 180 22.65 4.54 20.83
C THR A 180 22.89 6.00 20.43
N PRO A 181 24.11 6.38 19.98
CA PRO A 181 24.36 7.73 19.48
C PRO A 181 23.58 7.97 18.18
N ALA A 182 23.46 9.24 17.79
CA ALA A 182 22.94 9.61 16.48
C ALA A 182 23.79 8.98 15.36
N TYR A 183 23.17 8.74 14.21
CA TYR A 183 23.87 8.32 12.99
C TYR A 183 24.96 9.32 12.63
N ASP A 184 26.16 8.79 12.35
CA ASP A 184 27.36 9.58 12.13
C ASP A 184 28.24 8.92 11.07
N THR A 185 28.78 9.74 10.17
CA THR A 185 29.74 9.34 9.14
C THR A 185 30.96 10.27 9.09
N ASP A 186 30.96 11.37 9.84
CA ASP A 186 32.06 12.35 9.84
C ASP A 186 32.73 12.57 11.22
N GLY A 187 32.24 11.90 12.26
CA GLY A 187 32.78 11.96 13.62
C GLY A 187 32.09 12.98 14.52
N ASP A 188 30.98 13.60 14.10
CA ASP A 188 30.21 14.59 14.87
C ASP A 188 28.76 14.15 15.13
N THR A 189 28.58 13.28 16.13
CA THR A 189 27.25 12.86 16.61
C THR A 189 26.40 13.98 17.22
N SER A 190 26.86 15.24 17.24
CA SER A 190 26.10 16.37 17.78
C SER A 190 25.38 17.18 16.72
N ASN A 191 25.73 17.03 15.44
CA ASN A 191 25.08 17.73 14.32
C ASN A 191 25.12 16.90 13.05
N PHE A 192 23.98 16.78 12.36
CA PHE A 192 23.96 16.18 11.02
C PHE A 192 24.51 17.13 9.96
N SER A 193 25.59 16.71 9.30
CA SER A 193 26.11 17.34 8.09
C SER A 193 25.14 17.21 6.91
N THR A 194 25.28 18.05 5.88
CA THR A 194 24.46 17.91 4.66
C THR A 194 24.65 16.56 3.98
N ALA A 195 25.85 15.98 4.06
CA ALA A 195 26.15 14.67 3.45
C ALA A 195 25.44 13.53 4.20
N GLU A 196 25.38 13.60 5.52
CA GLU A 196 24.61 12.63 6.33
C GLU A 196 23.13 12.74 6.05
N LYS A 197 22.59 13.96 5.99
CA LYS A 197 21.18 14.17 5.65
C LYS A 197 20.84 13.64 4.25
N GLU A 198 21.73 13.82 3.28
CA GLU A 198 21.55 13.23 1.96
C GLU A 198 21.58 11.69 2.02
N THR A 199 22.48 11.12 2.84
CA THR A 199 22.56 9.66 3.05
C THR A 199 21.31 9.12 3.75
N ILE A 200 20.82 9.78 4.79
CA ILE A 200 19.57 9.44 5.50
C ILE A 200 18.38 9.46 4.54
N TRP A 201 18.26 10.50 3.72
CA TRP A 201 17.20 10.59 2.70
C TRP A 201 17.25 9.40 1.74
N ARG A 202 18.44 8.99 1.29
CA ARG A 202 18.61 7.85 0.39
C ARG A 202 18.39 6.49 1.05
N ILE A 203 18.79 6.34 2.32
CA ILE A 203 18.47 5.14 3.12
C ILE A 203 16.95 5.02 3.24
N TRP A 204 16.27 6.12 3.61
CA TRP A 204 14.81 6.15 3.69
C TRP A 204 14.16 5.79 2.36
N GLN A 205 14.67 6.28 1.22
CA GLN A 205 14.13 5.90 -0.11
C GLN A 205 14.19 4.39 -0.37
N ARG A 206 15.29 3.71 -0.01
CA ARG A 206 15.46 2.26 -0.20
C ARG A 206 14.50 1.46 0.67
N VAL A 207 14.45 1.77 1.96
CA VAL A 207 13.55 1.11 2.90
C VAL A 207 12.09 1.37 2.50
N ALA A 208 11.77 2.60 2.07
CA ALA A 208 10.43 2.92 1.59
C ALA A 208 10.04 2.15 0.33
N GLU A 209 10.99 1.78 -0.52
CA GLU A 209 10.77 0.92 -1.70
C GLU A 209 10.50 -0.52 -1.28
N ASP A 210 11.30 -1.10 -0.37
CA ASP A 210 11.10 -2.46 0.15
C ASP A 210 9.71 -2.67 0.80
N PHE A 211 9.19 -1.62 1.44
CA PHE A 211 7.86 -1.62 2.07
C PHE A 211 6.78 -0.95 1.22
N SER A 212 7.09 -0.51 0.00
CA SER A 212 6.12 0.15 -0.88
C SER A 212 4.89 -0.69 -1.23
N PRO A 213 4.91 -2.04 -1.24
CA PRO A 213 3.71 -2.85 -1.44
C PRO A 213 2.71 -2.84 -0.26
N PHE A 214 3.13 -2.43 0.94
CA PHE A 214 2.34 -2.62 2.16
C PHE A 214 1.73 -1.33 2.70
N ASN A 215 0.58 -1.44 3.38
CA ASN A 215 -0.09 -0.29 4.00
C ASN A 215 0.57 0.11 5.33
N VAL A 216 1.85 0.52 5.24
CA VAL A 216 2.69 0.96 6.35
C VAL A 216 3.44 2.23 5.96
N ASN A 217 3.64 3.13 6.91
CA ASN A 217 4.39 4.36 6.72
C ASN A 217 5.85 4.16 7.14
N VAL A 218 6.78 4.21 6.20
CA VAL A 218 8.21 4.36 6.49
C VAL A 218 8.49 5.84 6.67
N THR A 219 8.91 6.25 7.87
CA THR A 219 9.03 7.66 8.25
C THR A 219 10.32 7.98 8.99
N THR A 220 10.81 9.19 8.80
CA THR A 220 11.86 9.79 9.65
C THR A 220 11.30 10.87 10.57
N ALA A 221 9.99 11.11 10.52
CA ALA A 221 9.28 12.00 11.45
C ALA A 221 8.98 11.23 12.74
N GLN A 222 9.51 11.69 13.88
CA GLN A 222 9.28 11.07 15.19
C GLN A 222 7.78 10.96 15.48
N PRO A 223 7.21 9.74 15.58
CA PRO A 223 5.85 9.52 16.02
C PRO A 223 5.73 9.76 17.53
N SER A 224 4.50 9.82 18.04
CA SER A 224 4.31 9.73 19.49
C SER A 224 4.65 8.32 20.00
N ASP A 225 5.09 8.19 21.27
CA ASP A 225 5.43 6.89 21.85
C ASP A 225 4.28 5.87 21.81
N ASP A 226 3.02 6.34 21.87
CA ASP A 226 1.84 5.48 21.76
C ASP A 226 1.63 4.92 20.35
N GLN A 227 2.20 5.56 19.32
CA GLN A 227 2.18 5.05 17.93
C GLN A 227 3.34 4.09 17.62
N LEU A 228 4.19 3.78 18.60
CA LEU A 228 5.35 2.86 18.47
C LEU A 228 5.19 1.59 19.33
N LYS A 229 3.97 1.30 19.77
CA LYS A 229 3.64 0.09 20.55
C LYS A 229 2.17 -0.23 20.40
N LYS A 230 1.83 -1.52 20.42
CA LYS A 230 0.44 -1.99 20.35
C LYS A 230 -0.22 -1.94 21.72
N THR A 231 -0.86 -0.83 22.05
CA THR A 231 -1.32 -0.56 23.44
C THR A 231 -2.47 -1.45 23.90
N SER A 232 -3.21 -2.06 22.97
CA SER A 232 -4.30 -2.99 23.28
C SER A 232 -4.67 -3.86 22.06
N GLY A 233 -5.46 -4.92 22.28
CA GLY A 233 -6.00 -5.73 21.19
C GLY A 233 -7.04 -5.02 20.29
N SER A 234 -7.50 -3.82 20.67
CA SER A 234 -8.36 -2.95 19.86
C SER A 234 -7.61 -1.74 19.31
N ASP A 235 -6.30 -1.66 19.58
CA ASP A 235 -5.47 -0.62 18.99
C ASP A 235 -5.43 -0.84 17.48
N SER A 236 -5.58 0.24 16.74
CA SER A 236 -5.51 0.24 15.27
C SER A 236 -4.29 0.98 14.75
N GLN A 237 -3.50 1.64 15.62
CA GLN A 237 -2.37 2.47 15.23
C GLN A 237 -1.16 2.19 16.11
N TRP A 238 -0.16 1.52 15.54
CA TRP A 238 1.11 1.27 16.22
C TRP A 238 2.23 1.12 15.20
N GLY A 239 3.45 0.83 15.67
CA GLY A 239 4.59 0.73 14.79
C GLY A 239 5.81 0.23 15.53
N ILE A 240 6.93 0.26 14.83
CA ILE A 240 8.23 -0.13 15.34
C ILE A 240 9.24 1.01 15.18
N ARG A 241 10.07 1.19 16.20
CA ARG A 241 11.25 2.06 16.14
C ARG A 241 12.45 1.26 15.65
N VAL A 242 13.12 1.77 14.62
CA VAL A 242 14.42 1.30 14.15
C VAL A 242 15.48 2.30 14.61
N VAL A 243 16.28 1.93 15.61
CA VAL A 243 17.32 2.81 16.17
C VAL A 243 18.61 2.62 15.37
N ILE A 244 19.04 3.67 14.66
CA ILE A 244 20.14 3.62 13.70
C ILE A 244 21.31 4.49 14.18
N GLY A 245 22.41 3.83 14.56
CA GLY A 245 23.60 4.51 15.06
C GLY A 245 24.53 3.57 15.83
N GLY A 246 25.73 4.06 16.15
CA GLY A 246 26.69 3.34 16.99
C GLY A 246 27.29 2.09 16.36
N ASP A 247 28.14 1.42 17.14
CA ASP A 247 28.92 0.25 16.74
C ASP A 247 28.40 -1.09 17.28
N GLY A 248 27.30 -1.07 18.04
CA GLY A 248 26.73 -2.28 18.67
C GLY A 248 27.57 -2.89 19.78
N SER A 249 28.53 -2.15 20.35
CA SER A 249 29.43 -2.62 21.41
C SER A 249 28.73 -3.15 22.67
N TRP A 250 27.49 -2.74 22.92
CA TRP A 250 26.68 -3.24 24.04
C TRP A 250 26.12 -4.65 23.82
N TYR A 251 25.96 -5.08 22.57
CA TYR A 251 25.35 -6.38 22.23
C TYR A 251 26.40 -7.46 22.00
N LYS A 252 27.03 -7.46 20.82
CA LYS A 252 28.08 -8.42 20.45
C LYS A 252 28.96 -7.85 19.33
N PRO A 253 30.30 -7.84 19.48
CA PRO A 253 31.20 -7.30 18.48
C PRO A 253 31.00 -7.90 17.09
N GLY A 254 30.91 -7.04 16.07
CA GLY A 254 30.74 -7.43 14.66
C GLY A 254 29.30 -7.77 14.27
N THR A 255 28.32 -7.55 15.17
CA THR A 255 26.90 -7.53 14.80
C THR A 255 26.59 -6.22 14.10
N VAL A 256 25.74 -6.28 13.07
CA VAL A 256 25.37 -5.12 12.26
C VAL A 256 23.93 -4.67 12.45
N GLY A 257 23.05 -5.58 12.86
CA GLY A 257 21.68 -5.31 13.27
C GLY A 257 21.21 -6.37 14.27
N VAL A 258 20.17 -6.04 15.03
CA VAL A 258 19.49 -7.01 15.90
C VAL A 258 18.05 -6.59 16.19
N ALA A 259 17.13 -7.53 16.01
CA ALA A 259 15.71 -7.42 16.32
C ALA A 259 15.23 -8.55 17.24
N TYR A 260 14.14 -8.30 17.96
CA TYR A 260 13.32 -9.37 18.50
C TYR A 260 12.28 -9.80 17.46
N MET A 261 12.05 -11.11 17.36
CA MET A 261 10.99 -11.65 16.53
C MET A 261 9.63 -11.16 17.02
N ASP A 262 8.73 -10.82 16.08
CA ASP A 262 7.34 -10.39 16.34
C ASP A 262 7.19 -9.09 17.16
N SER A 263 8.27 -8.35 17.43
CA SER A 263 8.23 -7.17 18.30
C SER A 263 7.39 -6.02 17.75
N PHE A 264 7.06 -6.02 16.46
CA PHE A 264 6.14 -5.07 15.84
C PHE A 264 4.77 -5.07 16.54
N ASN A 265 4.34 -6.20 17.10
CA ASN A 265 3.05 -6.36 17.76
C ASN A 265 3.09 -6.21 19.30
N TRP A 266 4.22 -5.82 19.88
CA TRP A 266 4.37 -5.77 21.35
C TRP A 266 3.80 -4.48 21.94
N ASP A 267 3.41 -4.52 23.21
CA ASP A 267 2.81 -3.39 23.95
C ASP A 267 3.85 -2.45 24.59
N SER A 268 5.12 -2.63 24.23
CA SER A 268 6.27 -1.80 24.60
C SER A 268 6.96 -1.25 23.34
N ASP A 269 7.56 -0.06 23.43
CA ASP A 269 8.45 0.49 22.38
C ASP A 269 9.80 -0.25 22.44
N THR A 270 9.77 -1.56 22.13
CA THR A 270 10.96 -2.42 22.05
C THR A 270 11.55 -2.25 20.66
N PRO A 271 12.61 -1.44 20.49
CA PRO A 271 13.12 -1.12 19.18
C PRO A 271 13.84 -2.31 18.55
N THR A 272 14.05 -2.22 17.25
CA THR A 272 15.13 -2.94 16.58
C THR A 272 16.32 -2.03 16.34
N PHE A 273 17.54 -2.58 16.26
CA PHE A 273 18.78 -1.81 16.18
C PHE A 273 19.53 -2.06 14.87
N VAL A 274 20.09 -1.00 14.29
CA VAL A 274 21.03 -1.05 13.17
C VAL A 274 22.29 -0.27 13.52
N PHE A 275 23.42 -0.97 13.58
CA PHE A 275 24.70 -0.43 14.01
C PHE A 275 25.48 0.15 12.83
N SER A 276 25.11 1.36 12.43
CA SER A 276 25.57 1.99 11.19
C SER A 276 27.08 2.22 11.09
N GLU A 277 27.79 2.32 12.23
CA GLU A 277 29.25 2.52 12.22
C GLU A 277 30.01 1.29 11.70
N GLN A 278 29.37 0.12 11.65
CA GLN A 278 29.94 -1.09 11.05
C GLN A 278 30.10 -0.98 9.51
N TYR A 279 29.39 -0.04 8.89
CA TYR A 279 29.24 0.04 7.43
C TYR A 279 30.10 1.12 6.75
N ASN A 280 30.96 1.83 7.50
CA ASN A 280 31.83 2.88 6.95
C ASN A 280 31.09 3.89 6.03
N GLY A 281 29.85 4.24 6.38
CA GLY A 281 29.02 5.18 5.62
C GLY A 281 28.32 4.60 4.37
N SER A 282 28.23 3.28 4.26
CA SER A 282 27.51 2.61 3.17
C SER A 282 26.00 2.76 3.31
N GLU A 283 25.41 3.63 2.49
CA GLU A 283 23.95 3.82 2.37
C GLU A 283 23.20 2.50 2.18
N LYS A 284 23.69 1.67 1.25
CA LYS A 284 22.98 0.45 0.86
C LYS A 284 22.97 -0.56 1.99
N GLU A 285 24.13 -0.88 2.56
CA GLU A 285 24.22 -1.91 3.60
C GLU A 285 23.42 -1.51 4.86
N VAL A 286 23.37 -0.21 5.20
CA VAL A 286 22.49 0.27 6.27
C VAL A 286 21.02 0.07 5.92
N ALA A 287 20.58 0.39 4.70
CA ALA A 287 19.19 0.20 4.28
C ALA A 287 18.77 -1.28 4.23
N GLU A 288 19.60 -2.16 3.65
CA GLU A 288 19.33 -3.61 3.62
C GLU A 288 19.17 -4.18 5.04
N THR A 289 20.02 -3.73 5.97
CA THR A 289 19.94 -4.15 7.37
C THR A 289 18.69 -3.62 8.06
N ILE A 290 18.28 -2.38 7.78
CA ILE A 290 17.01 -1.86 8.31
C ILE A 290 15.85 -2.76 7.87
N SER A 291 15.72 -3.04 6.57
CA SER A 291 14.62 -3.86 6.05
C SER A 291 14.66 -5.29 6.60
N HIS A 292 15.85 -5.88 6.70
CA HIS A 292 16.07 -7.21 7.28
C HIS A 292 15.63 -7.28 8.76
N GLU A 293 16.08 -6.32 9.57
CA GLU A 293 15.76 -6.31 10.99
C GLU A 293 14.29 -5.95 11.26
N VAL A 294 13.68 -5.12 10.41
CA VAL A 294 12.22 -4.92 10.44
C VAL A 294 11.50 -6.21 10.06
N GLY A 295 12.01 -6.99 9.11
CA GLY A 295 11.47 -8.30 8.75
C GLY A 295 11.35 -9.24 9.95
N HIS A 296 12.37 -9.32 10.81
CA HIS A 296 12.28 -10.04 12.08
C HIS A 296 11.17 -9.50 12.99
N THR A 297 11.01 -8.17 13.11
CA THR A 297 9.95 -7.59 13.95
C THR A 297 8.56 -7.99 13.45
N LEU A 298 8.43 -8.30 12.15
CA LEU A 298 7.19 -8.74 11.47
C LEU A 298 7.01 -10.27 11.45
N GLY A 299 7.96 -11.02 12.00
CA GLY A 299 7.87 -12.48 12.16
C GLY A 299 8.64 -13.32 11.15
N LEU A 300 9.55 -12.73 10.37
CA LEU A 300 10.33 -13.45 9.34
C LEU A 300 11.62 -14.04 9.91
N GLU A 301 11.94 -15.28 9.57
CA GLU A 301 13.23 -15.93 9.83
C GLU A 301 14.25 -15.66 8.71
N HIS A 302 15.51 -16.00 8.96
CA HIS A 302 16.56 -15.79 7.95
C HIS A 302 16.39 -16.67 6.71
N ASP A 303 16.72 -16.07 5.58
CA ASP A 303 16.82 -16.73 4.29
C ASP A 303 18.25 -17.23 4.05
N GLY A 304 18.45 -18.52 4.31
CA GLY A 304 19.74 -19.20 4.20
C GLY A 304 19.79 -20.27 3.13
N ASN A 305 20.89 -21.01 3.09
CA ASN A 305 20.99 -22.24 2.30
C ASN A 305 21.61 -23.38 3.11
N PHE A 306 21.79 -24.54 2.49
CA PHE A 306 22.39 -25.72 3.16
C PHE A 306 23.75 -25.49 3.83
N THR A 307 24.47 -24.42 3.49
CA THR A 307 25.84 -24.15 3.95
C THR A 307 26.00 -22.83 4.70
N ASN A 308 25.14 -21.85 4.46
CA ASN A 308 25.23 -20.50 5.02
C ASN A 308 23.89 -20.11 5.63
N HIS A 309 23.94 -19.49 6.80
CA HIS A 309 22.73 -18.99 7.47
C HIS A 309 22.07 -17.84 6.70
N TYR A 310 22.87 -17.03 5.99
CA TYR A 310 22.42 -15.93 5.15
C TYR A 310 22.79 -16.22 3.71
N TYR A 311 21.80 -16.33 2.83
CA TYR A 311 22.02 -16.54 1.42
C TYR A 311 22.42 -15.23 0.73
N SER A 312 23.58 -15.21 0.08
CA SER A 312 24.12 -14.01 -0.58
C SER A 312 23.54 -13.72 -1.96
N GLY A 313 22.47 -14.42 -2.33
CA GLY A 313 21.91 -14.38 -3.68
C GLY A 313 22.79 -14.96 -4.78
N HIS A 314 22.45 -14.65 -6.01
CA HIS A 314 23.13 -15.08 -7.23
C HIS A 314 22.95 -14.07 -8.37
N GLY A 315 23.55 -14.33 -9.53
CA GLY A 315 23.52 -13.39 -10.64
C GLY A 315 24.39 -12.14 -10.41
N SER A 316 24.27 -11.17 -11.32
CA SER A 316 25.09 -9.95 -11.34
C SER A 316 24.43 -8.84 -12.13
N GLY A 317 24.80 -7.59 -11.86
CA GLY A 317 24.21 -6.41 -12.50
C GLY A 317 22.76 -6.21 -12.05
N PRO A 318 21.95 -5.45 -12.80
CA PRO A 318 20.60 -5.06 -12.39
C PRO A 318 19.68 -6.22 -11.99
N THR A 319 19.90 -7.41 -12.55
CA THR A 319 19.11 -8.62 -12.28
C THR A 319 19.84 -9.62 -11.38
N GLY A 320 20.94 -9.20 -10.75
CA GLY A 320 21.56 -9.96 -9.66
C GLY A 320 20.66 -9.88 -8.45
N TRP A 321 20.16 -11.04 -8.00
CA TRP A 321 19.08 -11.17 -7.03
C TRP A 321 19.57 -11.74 -5.69
N ALA A 322 19.03 -11.22 -4.57
CA ALA A 322 19.12 -11.81 -3.23
C ALA A 322 17.82 -11.58 -2.44
N PRO A 323 17.49 -12.48 -1.50
CA PRO A 323 16.38 -12.25 -0.56
C PRO A 323 16.77 -11.21 0.50
N ILE A 324 15.82 -10.36 0.91
CA ILE A 324 16.01 -9.35 1.97
C ILE A 324 16.38 -10.02 3.31
N MET A 325 15.73 -11.13 3.66
CA MET A 325 16.05 -11.90 4.86
C MET A 325 17.36 -12.71 4.76
N GLY A 326 18.11 -12.59 3.66
CA GLY A 326 19.44 -13.17 3.45
C GLY A 326 20.58 -12.18 3.68
N ASN A 327 21.58 -12.22 2.79
CA ASN A 327 22.65 -11.21 2.72
C ASN A 327 22.59 -10.54 1.34
N SER A 328 21.84 -9.45 1.27
CA SER A 328 21.48 -8.75 0.03
C SER A 328 22.41 -7.61 -0.37
N ASP A 329 23.37 -7.24 0.51
CA ASP A 329 24.32 -6.12 0.36
C ASP A 329 24.95 -5.99 -1.04
N PHE A 330 25.24 -7.14 -1.68
CA PHE A 330 25.97 -7.22 -2.93
C PHE A 330 25.11 -7.49 -4.19
N LYS A 331 23.79 -7.30 -4.12
CA LYS A 331 22.86 -7.57 -5.23
C LYS A 331 22.00 -6.36 -5.57
N ASP A 332 21.86 -6.06 -6.86
CA ASP A 332 21.16 -4.85 -7.30
C ASP A 332 19.64 -4.99 -7.16
N LEU A 333 19.13 -6.22 -7.29
CA LEU A 333 17.74 -6.58 -7.03
C LEU A 333 17.65 -7.33 -5.70
N THR A 334 16.88 -6.80 -4.78
CA THR A 334 16.61 -7.38 -3.46
C THR A 334 15.10 -7.50 -3.30
N GLN A 335 14.61 -8.61 -2.79
CA GLN A 335 13.16 -8.87 -2.75
C GLN A 335 12.78 -9.68 -1.51
N TRP A 336 11.53 -9.54 -1.07
CA TRP A 336 10.89 -10.54 -0.21
C TRP A 336 10.81 -11.89 -0.93
N SER A 337 10.83 -12.97 -0.18
CA SER A 337 11.09 -14.32 -0.70
C SER A 337 10.06 -15.33 -0.20
N GLN A 338 9.91 -16.42 -0.96
CA GLN A 338 9.22 -17.63 -0.47
C GLN A 338 10.14 -18.86 -0.43
N GLY A 339 11.46 -18.62 -0.43
CA GLY A 339 12.47 -19.68 -0.40
C GLY A 339 12.55 -20.53 -1.69
N GLU A 340 12.20 -19.96 -2.85
CA GLU A 340 12.15 -20.73 -4.12
C GLU A 340 13.53 -21.01 -4.71
N TYR A 341 14.55 -20.27 -4.28
CA TYR A 341 15.90 -20.41 -4.79
C TYR A 341 16.48 -21.77 -4.41
N THR A 342 17.38 -22.24 -5.28
CA THR A 342 17.95 -23.58 -5.14
C THR A 342 18.69 -23.75 -3.81
N GLY A 343 18.15 -24.63 -2.96
CA GLY A 343 18.76 -25.01 -1.69
C GLY A 343 18.48 -24.07 -0.53
N ALA A 344 17.42 -23.27 -0.62
CA ALA A 344 16.88 -22.50 0.49
C ALA A 344 16.72 -23.36 1.74
N SER A 345 17.17 -22.85 2.89
CA SER A 345 16.97 -23.49 4.20
C SER A 345 15.65 -23.10 4.85
N ASN A 346 15.02 -22.02 4.39
CA ASN A 346 13.74 -21.51 4.83
C ASN A 346 12.76 -21.49 3.63
N GLN A 347 11.47 -21.72 3.89
CA GLN A 347 10.38 -21.71 2.90
C GLN A 347 9.16 -20.95 3.47
N GLU A 348 9.40 -19.97 4.35
CA GLU A 348 8.39 -19.00 4.75
C GLU A 348 7.86 -18.26 3.54
N ASP A 349 6.56 -17.93 3.56
CA ASP A 349 5.95 -17.01 2.60
C ASP A 349 6.03 -15.61 3.23
N ASP A 350 7.10 -14.87 2.93
CA ASP A 350 7.34 -13.56 3.52
C ASP A 350 6.15 -12.61 3.34
N LEU A 351 5.50 -12.64 2.18
CA LEU A 351 4.40 -11.76 1.85
C LEU A 351 3.13 -12.08 2.67
N ASP A 352 2.81 -13.37 2.83
CA ASP A 352 1.70 -13.82 3.70
C ASP A 352 1.98 -13.49 5.18
N ILE A 353 3.21 -13.66 5.65
CA ILE A 353 3.58 -13.32 7.03
C ILE A 353 3.49 -11.81 7.28
N ILE A 354 4.08 -10.98 6.41
CA ILE A 354 4.03 -9.53 6.55
C ILE A 354 2.58 -9.05 6.62
N THR A 355 1.72 -9.52 5.71
CA THR A 355 0.34 -9.03 5.55
C THR A 355 -0.71 -9.73 6.41
N GLY A 356 -0.39 -10.90 6.98
CA GLY A 356 -1.35 -11.75 7.68
C GLY A 356 -1.46 -11.50 9.18
N GLN A 357 -0.37 -11.08 9.85
CA GLN A 357 -0.30 -11.06 11.31
C GLN A 357 0.16 -9.74 11.96
N ASN A 358 0.45 -8.70 11.16
CA ASN A 358 1.07 -7.46 11.65
C ASN A 358 0.12 -6.25 11.74
N GLY A 359 -1.17 -6.46 11.54
CA GLY A 359 -2.20 -5.42 11.67
C GLY A 359 -2.43 -4.56 10.42
N PHE A 360 -1.53 -4.66 9.44
CA PHE A 360 -1.67 -4.08 8.11
C PHE A 360 -1.54 -5.17 7.03
N GLY A 361 -2.11 -4.91 5.86
CA GLY A 361 -1.96 -5.74 4.67
C GLY A 361 -1.25 -4.98 3.55
N TYR A 362 -1.51 -5.38 2.31
CA TYR A 362 -1.08 -4.62 1.13
C TYR A 362 -1.67 -3.21 1.10
N ARG A 363 -1.01 -2.32 0.34
CA ARG A 363 -1.62 -1.05 -0.06
C ARG A 363 -2.88 -1.31 -0.88
N LEU A 364 -3.71 -0.27 -0.97
CA LEU A 364 -4.80 -0.29 -1.93
C LEU A 364 -4.20 -0.16 -3.34
N ASP A 365 -4.66 -1.04 -4.23
CA ASP A 365 -4.43 -1.01 -5.67
C ASP A 365 -4.67 0.41 -6.22
N ASP A 366 -3.67 0.96 -6.94
CA ASP A 366 -3.69 2.29 -7.51
C ASP A 366 -4.21 2.32 -8.96
N TYR A 367 -4.16 1.21 -9.70
CA TYR A 367 -4.73 1.06 -11.04
C TYR A 367 -5.37 -0.29 -11.30
N SER A 368 -6.56 -0.26 -11.91
CA SER A 368 -7.31 -1.47 -12.20
C SER A 368 -6.51 -2.55 -12.95
N ASN A 369 -6.58 -3.75 -12.37
CA ASN A 369 -6.22 -5.05 -12.94
C ASN A 369 -6.88 -5.42 -14.28
N TRP A 370 -7.82 -4.60 -14.77
CA TRP A 370 -8.60 -4.88 -15.97
C TRP A 370 -8.46 -3.79 -17.03
N ARG A 371 -8.13 -4.20 -18.26
CA ARG A 371 -8.10 -3.33 -19.45
C ARG A 371 -9.40 -2.53 -19.66
N THR A 372 -10.56 -3.07 -19.27
CA THR A 372 -11.86 -2.38 -19.42
C THR A 372 -11.97 -1.13 -18.57
N ASP A 373 -11.18 -1.05 -17.50
CA ASP A 373 -11.18 0.01 -16.52
C ASP A 373 -9.78 0.65 -16.41
N ALA A 374 -9.02 0.59 -17.52
CA ALA A 374 -7.69 1.16 -17.63
C ALA A 374 -7.69 2.67 -17.33
N ALA A 375 -6.70 3.14 -16.56
CA ALA A 375 -6.53 4.55 -16.27
C ALA A 375 -5.97 5.31 -17.47
N ALA A 376 -6.39 6.56 -17.69
CA ALA A 376 -5.77 7.37 -18.73
C ALA A 376 -4.29 7.68 -18.39
N LEU A 377 -3.39 7.50 -19.35
CA LEU A 377 -2.04 8.07 -19.21
C LEU A 377 -2.12 9.60 -19.06
N SER A 378 -1.31 10.14 -18.18
CA SER A 378 -1.13 11.57 -17.97
C SER A 378 -0.23 12.11 -19.07
N ILE A 379 -0.83 12.80 -20.03
CA ILE A 379 -0.15 13.33 -21.22
C ILE A 379 -0.28 14.85 -21.25
N ASN A 380 0.83 15.57 -21.26
CA ASN A 380 0.90 17.02 -21.37
C ASN A 380 1.78 17.44 -22.55
N ASP A 381 1.19 18.09 -23.56
CA ASP A 381 1.87 18.46 -24.81
C ASP A 381 2.65 17.29 -25.45
N GLY A 382 2.05 16.09 -25.40
CA GLY A 382 2.63 14.85 -25.91
C GLY A 382 3.72 14.24 -25.03
N GLN A 383 4.04 14.81 -23.86
CA GLN A 383 4.92 14.21 -22.86
C GLN A 383 4.12 13.38 -21.86
N VAL A 384 4.61 12.19 -21.55
CA VAL A 384 4.03 11.28 -20.55
C VAL A 384 4.79 11.40 -19.24
N GLU A 385 4.05 11.46 -18.14
CA GLU A 385 4.59 11.29 -16.79
C GLU A 385 3.50 10.66 -15.90
N ASN A 386 3.66 9.37 -15.59
CA ASN A 386 2.83 8.61 -14.66
C ASN A 386 3.72 7.87 -13.65
N TYR A 387 3.15 7.52 -12.51
CA TYR A 387 3.78 6.73 -11.46
C TYR A 387 2.79 5.69 -10.96
N GLY A 388 3.26 4.53 -10.54
CA GLY A 388 2.43 3.47 -9.95
C GLY A 388 3.20 2.57 -9.00
N ILE A 389 2.49 1.66 -8.35
CA ILE A 389 3.01 0.64 -7.44
C ILE A 389 2.38 -0.69 -7.80
N ILE A 390 3.21 -1.68 -8.12
CA ILE A 390 2.73 -3.08 -8.18
C ILE A 390 2.79 -3.62 -6.75
N GLU A 391 1.65 -3.69 -6.06
CA GLU A 391 1.63 -4.11 -4.64
C GLU A 391 1.49 -5.62 -4.44
N GLN A 392 1.03 -6.37 -5.45
CA GLN A 392 0.88 -7.83 -5.39
C GLN A 392 1.44 -8.52 -6.63
N ASN A 393 1.83 -9.78 -6.49
CA ASN A 393 2.43 -10.55 -7.59
C ASN A 393 1.43 -10.96 -8.69
N ASN A 394 0.15 -10.66 -8.49
CA ASN A 394 -0.93 -10.83 -9.46
C ASN A 394 -1.51 -9.49 -9.93
N ASP A 395 -0.90 -8.37 -9.53
CA ASP A 395 -1.33 -7.04 -9.87
C ASP A 395 -0.80 -6.62 -11.25
N ILE A 396 -1.68 -5.98 -12.03
CA ILE A 396 -1.45 -5.56 -13.40
C ILE A 396 -2.09 -4.19 -13.61
N ASP A 397 -1.25 -3.16 -13.68
CA ASP A 397 -1.72 -1.81 -13.93
C ASP A 397 -2.02 -1.60 -15.40
N TRP A 398 -3.29 -1.28 -15.70
CA TRP A 398 -3.72 -0.94 -17.05
C TRP A 398 -3.84 0.55 -17.27
N PHE A 399 -3.21 1.02 -18.35
CA PHE A 399 -3.33 2.38 -18.85
C PHE A 399 -3.89 2.42 -20.27
N GLU A 400 -4.60 3.50 -20.59
CA GLU A 400 -5.08 3.80 -21.94
C GLU A 400 -4.56 5.14 -22.45
N PHE A 401 -4.36 5.24 -23.76
CA PHE A 401 -4.02 6.48 -24.44
C PHE A 401 -4.48 6.46 -25.90
N ASN A 402 -4.53 7.63 -26.51
CA ASN A 402 -4.76 7.77 -27.94
C ASN A 402 -3.48 8.24 -28.63
N SER A 403 -3.11 7.58 -29.72
CA SER A 403 -2.12 8.13 -30.66
C SER A 403 -2.85 8.87 -31.78
N THR A 404 -2.35 10.04 -32.17
CA THR A 404 -2.93 10.86 -33.24
C THR A 404 -2.19 10.73 -34.56
N THR A 405 -0.87 10.50 -34.53
CA THR A 405 -0.02 9.98 -35.62
C THR A 405 1.42 9.82 -35.12
N GLY A 406 2.05 8.65 -35.34
CA GLY A 406 3.51 8.55 -35.35
C GLY A 406 4.14 7.82 -34.17
N ASP A 407 5.45 8.02 -34.04
CA ASP A 407 6.31 7.33 -33.09
C ASP A 407 5.87 7.58 -31.65
N ILE A 408 5.60 6.51 -30.92
CA ILE A 408 5.57 6.53 -29.46
C ILE A 408 6.94 6.10 -28.93
N ALA A 409 7.39 6.78 -27.89
CA ALA A 409 8.61 6.44 -27.16
C ALA A 409 8.28 6.46 -25.68
N LEU A 410 8.18 5.29 -25.03
CA LEU A 410 7.85 5.18 -23.62
C LEU A 410 8.96 4.42 -22.90
N ASP A 411 9.42 4.99 -21.80
CA ASP A 411 10.34 4.37 -20.85
C ASP A 411 9.56 4.08 -19.56
N ILE A 412 9.55 2.81 -19.15
CA ILE A 412 8.92 2.31 -17.94
C ILE A 412 10.04 1.83 -17.03
N GLU A 413 10.31 2.61 -16.00
CA GLU A 413 11.47 2.45 -15.13
C GLU A 413 11.01 2.06 -13.71
N PRO A 414 11.64 1.06 -13.07
CA PRO A 414 11.39 0.77 -11.66
C PRO A 414 11.93 1.92 -10.79
N PHE A 415 11.68 1.84 -9.48
CA PHE A 415 12.18 2.86 -8.57
C PHE A 415 13.70 3.08 -8.68
N GLU A 416 14.10 4.35 -8.75
CA GLU A 416 15.47 4.73 -9.12
C GLU A 416 16.54 4.32 -8.09
N ARG A 417 16.14 3.93 -6.88
CA ARG A 417 17.06 3.65 -5.77
C ARG A 417 16.62 2.44 -4.97
N GLY A 418 17.20 1.29 -5.29
CA GLY A 418 16.88 0.02 -4.62
C GLY A 418 15.63 -0.63 -5.20
N ALA A 419 15.49 -0.63 -6.53
CA ALA A 419 14.37 -1.26 -7.21
C ALA A 419 14.15 -2.71 -6.74
N ASN A 420 12.92 -3.02 -6.34
CA ASN A 420 12.49 -4.40 -6.09
C ASN A 420 11.70 -4.99 -7.28
N LEU A 421 11.18 -4.15 -8.18
CA LEU A 421 10.36 -4.54 -9.32
C LEU A 421 11.19 -4.85 -10.58
N ASP A 422 11.04 -6.05 -11.13
CA ASP A 422 11.40 -6.38 -12.52
C ASP A 422 10.16 -6.23 -13.41
N ILE A 423 10.21 -5.30 -14.36
CA ILE A 423 9.03 -4.84 -15.11
C ILE A 423 8.80 -5.67 -16.37
N LEU A 424 7.59 -6.16 -16.52
CA LEU A 424 7.04 -6.60 -17.79
C LEU A 424 5.97 -5.63 -18.28
N ALA A 425 6.29 -4.90 -19.35
CA ALA A 425 5.34 -4.00 -19.99
C ALA A 425 4.79 -4.62 -21.29
N ARG A 426 3.49 -4.44 -21.55
CA ARG A 426 2.86 -4.93 -22.79
C ARG A 426 1.95 -3.88 -23.41
N LEU A 427 2.04 -3.72 -24.72
CA LEU A 427 1.28 -2.75 -25.50
C LEU A 427 0.23 -3.46 -26.36
N TYR A 428 -1.02 -3.01 -26.28
CA TYR A 428 -2.17 -3.59 -26.95
C TYR A 428 -2.93 -2.57 -27.79
N ASN A 429 -3.58 -3.03 -28.86
CA ASN A 429 -4.52 -2.21 -29.62
C ASN A 429 -5.92 -2.17 -28.97
N ALA A 430 -6.82 -1.34 -29.52
CA ALA A 430 -8.20 -1.21 -29.06
C ALA A 430 -8.99 -2.53 -28.95
N SER A 431 -8.68 -3.52 -29.82
CA SER A 431 -9.34 -4.84 -29.81
C SER A 431 -8.79 -5.81 -28.77
N GLY A 432 -7.76 -5.40 -28.01
CA GLY A 432 -7.06 -6.25 -27.04
C GLY A 432 -6.02 -7.18 -27.65
N GLN A 433 -5.60 -6.94 -28.91
CA GLN A 433 -4.50 -7.69 -29.50
C GLN A 433 -3.17 -7.09 -29.03
N LEU A 434 -2.27 -7.97 -28.56
CA LEU A 434 -0.91 -7.61 -28.21
C LEU A 434 -0.14 -7.15 -29.46
N ILE A 435 0.45 -5.96 -29.37
CA ILE A 435 1.30 -5.36 -30.39
C ILE A 435 2.76 -5.67 -30.09
N SER A 436 3.18 -5.40 -28.85
CA SER A 436 4.57 -5.55 -28.42
C SER A 436 4.63 -5.83 -26.91
N SER A 437 5.72 -6.45 -26.47
CA SER A 437 6.03 -6.71 -25.07
C SER A 437 7.50 -6.39 -24.80
N SER A 438 7.81 -5.87 -23.62
CA SER A 438 9.15 -5.43 -23.25
C SER A 438 9.47 -5.88 -21.82
N ASN A 439 10.50 -6.73 -21.72
CA ASN A 439 11.22 -7.12 -20.51
C ASN A 439 12.64 -7.55 -20.98
N PRO A 440 13.55 -6.60 -21.20
CA PRO A 440 14.88 -6.87 -21.73
C PRO A 440 15.75 -7.64 -20.75
N ILE A 441 16.38 -8.74 -21.20
CA ILE A 441 17.29 -9.54 -20.38
C ILE A 441 18.41 -8.67 -19.79
N GLY A 442 18.60 -8.77 -18.47
CA GLY A 442 19.64 -8.04 -17.76
C GLY A 442 19.28 -6.58 -17.43
N SER A 443 18.03 -6.17 -17.67
CA SER A 443 17.43 -4.93 -17.21
C SER A 443 16.23 -5.24 -16.31
N LEU A 444 15.89 -4.32 -15.42
CA LEU A 444 14.61 -4.31 -14.69
C LEU A 444 13.58 -3.39 -15.36
N SER A 445 14.03 -2.52 -16.27
CA SER A 445 13.18 -1.56 -16.97
C SER A 445 12.65 -2.10 -18.30
N ALA A 446 11.53 -1.53 -18.74
CA ALA A 446 10.90 -1.83 -20.01
C ALA A 446 10.78 -0.56 -20.86
N SER A 447 10.79 -0.71 -22.18
CA SER A 447 10.58 0.43 -23.07
C SER A 447 9.94 0.05 -24.40
N PHE A 448 9.31 1.04 -25.03
CA PHE A 448 8.72 0.96 -26.36
C PHE A 448 9.21 2.11 -27.22
N ASN A 449 9.60 1.80 -28.44
CA ASN A 449 9.84 2.78 -29.49
C ASN A 449 9.22 2.24 -30.79
N VAL A 450 7.96 2.58 -31.02
CA VAL A 450 7.14 1.98 -32.10
C VAL A 450 6.29 3.04 -32.80
N ASP A 451 6.11 2.88 -34.11
CA ASP A 451 5.22 3.71 -34.91
C ASP A 451 3.80 3.13 -34.85
N LEU A 452 2.82 3.93 -34.41
CA LEU A 452 1.44 3.51 -34.25
C LEU A 452 0.51 4.28 -35.20
N ASP A 453 -0.43 3.55 -35.80
CA ASP A 453 -1.53 4.16 -36.53
C ASP A 453 -2.43 4.96 -35.55
N PRO A 454 -3.12 6.01 -36.01
CA PRO A 454 -4.03 6.77 -35.15
C PRO A 454 -5.12 5.88 -34.54
N GLY A 455 -5.28 5.94 -33.22
CA GLY A 455 -6.25 5.10 -32.51
C GLY A 455 -6.01 5.02 -31.00
N GLN A 456 -6.88 4.25 -30.33
CA GLN A 456 -6.78 3.95 -28.90
C GLN A 456 -5.90 2.72 -28.67
N TYR A 457 -5.04 2.81 -27.67
CA TYR A 457 -4.09 1.79 -27.26
C TYR A 457 -4.12 1.62 -25.75
N TYR A 458 -3.62 0.47 -25.31
CA TYR A 458 -3.51 0.12 -23.90
C TYR A 458 -2.09 -0.32 -23.58
N LEU A 459 -1.57 0.11 -22.44
CA LEU A 459 -0.33 -0.33 -21.85
C LEU A 459 -0.67 -1.11 -20.57
N SER A 460 -0.10 -2.29 -20.38
CA SER A 460 -0.10 -2.97 -19.08
C SER A 460 1.31 -2.96 -18.49
N VAL A 461 1.41 -2.84 -17.18
CA VAL A 461 2.64 -2.94 -16.37
C VAL A 461 2.40 -3.97 -15.28
N GLU A 462 3.28 -4.95 -15.14
CA GLU A 462 3.21 -5.97 -14.08
C GLU A 462 4.63 -6.40 -13.66
N GLY A 463 4.75 -7.00 -12.49
CA GLY A 463 5.98 -7.67 -12.04
C GLY A 463 6.24 -8.98 -12.80
N THR A 464 7.50 -9.31 -13.03
CA THR A 464 7.90 -10.59 -13.64
C THR A 464 9.13 -11.21 -12.97
N GLY A 465 9.41 -12.46 -13.29
CA GLY A 465 10.69 -13.11 -12.97
C GLY A 465 11.62 -13.20 -14.17
N GLN A 466 12.90 -13.52 -13.91
CA GLN A 466 13.90 -13.75 -14.94
C GLN A 466 14.48 -15.18 -14.88
N GLY A 467 14.42 -15.91 -16.00
CA GLY A 467 15.13 -17.17 -16.17
C GLY A 467 14.53 -18.33 -15.38
N ASN A 468 15.35 -19.01 -14.56
CA ASN A 468 14.92 -20.10 -13.68
C ASN A 468 15.50 -19.89 -12.27
N LEU A 469 14.96 -20.58 -11.27
CA LEU A 469 15.29 -20.42 -9.84
C LEU A 469 16.70 -20.89 -9.43
N VAL A 470 17.57 -21.25 -10.39
CA VAL A 470 18.98 -21.55 -10.14
C VAL A 470 19.85 -20.30 -10.34
N THR A 471 19.52 -19.48 -11.33
CA THR A 471 20.33 -18.31 -11.72
C THR A 471 19.52 -17.03 -11.86
N GLY A 472 18.22 -17.07 -11.63
CA GLY A 472 17.33 -15.94 -11.52
C GLY A 472 16.20 -16.23 -10.55
N TYR A 473 15.05 -15.61 -10.76
CA TYR A 473 14.00 -15.46 -9.75
C TYR A 473 12.62 -15.57 -10.39
N SER A 474 11.61 -15.83 -9.56
CA SER A 474 10.19 -15.80 -9.93
C SER A 474 9.65 -14.37 -9.91
N ASP A 475 8.38 -14.20 -10.25
CA ASP A 475 7.62 -12.97 -10.09
C ASP A 475 7.18 -12.70 -8.64
N TYR A 476 7.38 -13.65 -7.72
CA TYR A 476 6.86 -13.59 -6.34
C TYR A 476 7.17 -12.27 -5.62
N GLY A 477 8.44 -11.86 -5.62
CA GLY A 477 8.93 -10.68 -4.93
C GLY A 477 9.10 -9.45 -5.83
N SER A 478 8.71 -9.56 -7.11
CA SER A 478 8.82 -8.47 -8.10
C SER A 478 7.66 -7.50 -7.92
N LEU A 479 7.71 -6.75 -6.83
CA LEU A 479 6.75 -5.74 -6.40
C LEU A 479 7.47 -4.40 -6.27
N GLY A 480 6.74 -3.29 -6.29
CA GLY A 480 7.32 -1.99 -5.96
C GLY A 480 6.92 -0.86 -6.90
N GLN A 481 7.59 0.28 -6.74
CA GLN A 481 7.24 1.49 -7.48
C GLN A 481 7.80 1.48 -8.90
N TYR A 482 7.08 2.11 -9.82
CA TYR A 482 7.58 2.41 -11.16
C TYR A 482 7.11 3.78 -11.65
N SER A 483 7.73 4.22 -12.74
CA SER A 483 7.35 5.42 -13.48
C SER A 483 7.25 5.14 -14.97
N ILE A 484 6.31 5.82 -15.64
CA ILE A 484 6.19 5.83 -17.08
C ILE A 484 6.49 7.24 -17.56
N THR A 485 7.49 7.38 -18.40
CA THR A 485 7.86 8.65 -19.01
C THR A 485 8.04 8.50 -20.52
N GLY A 486 8.05 9.63 -21.24
CA GLY A 486 8.37 9.63 -22.66
C GLY A 486 7.40 10.49 -23.46
N THR A 487 7.11 10.07 -24.69
CA THR A 487 6.33 10.84 -25.65
C THR A 487 5.30 10.01 -26.40
N ILE A 488 4.11 10.58 -26.56
CA ILE A 488 3.04 10.06 -27.41
C ILE A 488 2.64 11.15 -28.40
N ALA A 489 2.57 10.79 -29.68
CA ALA A 489 2.19 11.65 -30.79
C ALA A 489 0.73 11.42 -31.22
#